data_AF-A0A4S2AF71-F1
#
_entry.id   AF-A0A4S2AF71-F1
#
_cell.length_a   1.000
_cell.length_b   1.000
_cell.length_c   1.000
_cell.angle_alpha   90.00
_cell.angle_beta   90.00
_cell.angle_gamma   90.00
#
_symmetry.space_group_name_H-M   'P 1'
#
loop_
_entity.id
_entity.type
_entity.pdbx_description
1 polymer ?
#
loop_
_entity_poly.entity_id
_entity_poly.type
_entity_poly.pdbx_seq_one_letter_code
_entity_poly.pdbx_strand_id
1 'polypeptide(L)'
;MKIVLLYLGRKGAGPEYALEMAKALSRKAEVMCIISTYVSNKHNWLSWAENNISVKIKELKTYNSITEFILKSFKFFLYLDSIRTINRFAPDMIYSPMSHPWERFIIPYCKCKLTVQTIHDVVLHEGENSFWNKLGRFMFSYKSTKKVILSNSFKNYLINKGMEESDILVIPHAVFKGYYLSENIIEDYTCYNRFLFFGRIIKYKGLEVLLEAMKGIAQKAPGAKLVIAGNGDITPYQTMI
;
A
#
# COMPACT_ATOMS: atom_id res chain seq x y z
N MET A 1 -17.75 -16.48 8.71
CA MET A 1 -16.39 -16.38 8.15
C MET A 1 -15.55 -15.46 9.03
N LYS A 2 -14.33 -15.88 9.34
CA LYS A 2 -13.35 -15.15 10.15
C LYS A 2 -12.14 -14.80 9.29
N ILE A 3 -11.76 -13.53 9.27
CA ILE A 3 -10.63 -13.04 8.47
C ILE A 3 -9.61 -12.39 9.39
N VAL A 4 -8.33 -12.73 9.22
CA VAL A 4 -7.23 -11.93 9.75
C VAL A 4 -6.76 -10.97 8.67
N LEU A 5 -6.79 -9.67 8.94
CA LEU A 5 -6.11 -8.67 8.14
C LEU A 5 -4.76 -8.34 8.80
N LEU A 6 -3.66 -8.63 8.10
CA LEU A 6 -2.30 -8.41 8.59
C LEU A 6 -1.71 -7.18 7.89
N TYR A 7 -1.52 -6.09 8.62
CA TYR A 7 -0.91 -4.87 8.08
C TYR A 7 0.13 -4.29 9.04
N LEU A 8 1.41 -4.48 8.71
CA LEU A 8 2.53 -4.08 9.57
C LEU A 8 3.27 -2.82 9.09
N GLY A 9 2.75 -2.16 8.04
CA GLY A 9 3.27 -0.90 7.54
C GLY A 9 2.97 0.28 8.46
N ARG A 10 3.71 1.39 8.27
CA ARG A 10 3.67 2.56 9.17
C ARG A 10 3.16 3.84 8.53
N LYS A 11 3.71 4.18 7.35
CA LYS A 11 3.52 5.48 6.69
C LYS A 11 3.13 5.29 5.22
N GLY A 12 2.81 6.40 4.53
CA GLY A 12 2.41 6.41 3.13
C GLY A 12 0.92 6.17 2.94
N ALA A 13 0.51 5.66 1.78
CA ALA A 13 -0.89 5.35 1.47
C ALA A 13 -1.36 4.01 2.06
N GLY A 14 -0.44 3.11 2.41
CA GLY A 14 -0.74 1.78 2.95
C GLY A 14 -1.65 1.77 4.19
N PRO A 15 -1.46 2.65 5.20
CA PRO A 15 -2.31 2.68 6.38
C PRO A 15 -3.79 2.97 6.07
N GLU A 16 -4.05 3.86 5.12
CA GLU A 16 -5.41 4.22 4.71
C GLU A 16 -6.03 3.11 3.86
N TYR A 17 -5.27 2.57 2.89
CA TYR A 17 -5.72 1.44 2.09
C TYR A 17 -6.08 0.22 2.94
N ALA A 18 -5.22 -0.14 3.89
CA ALA A 18 -5.47 -1.27 4.79
C ALA A 18 -6.71 -1.05 5.66
N LEU A 19 -6.95 0.18 6.13
CA LEU A 19 -8.12 0.52 6.96
C LEU A 19 -9.41 0.42 6.15
N GLU A 20 -9.46 0.97 4.94
CA GLU A 20 -10.64 0.90 4.09
C GLU A 20 -10.94 -0.54 3.67
N MET A 21 -9.92 -1.36 3.40
CA MET A 21 -10.10 -2.79 3.17
C MET A 21 -10.65 -3.51 4.41
N ALA A 22 -10.15 -3.19 5.61
CA ALA A 22 -10.67 -3.76 6.85
C ALA A 22 -12.15 -3.43 7.07
N LYS A 23 -12.53 -2.16 6.84
CA LYS A 23 -13.92 -1.68 6.90
C LYS A 23 -14.83 -2.37 5.88
N ALA A 24 -14.33 -2.63 4.67
CA ALA A 24 -15.11 -3.34 3.66
C ALA A 24 -15.34 -4.81 4.06
N LEU A 25 -14.31 -5.48 4.57
CA LEU A 25 -14.38 -6.88 5.01
C LEU A 25 -15.27 -7.07 6.24
N SER A 26 -15.26 -6.13 7.20
CA SER A 26 -16.04 -6.25 8.44
C SER A 26 -17.55 -6.25 8.22
N ARG A 27 -18.02 -5.77 7.06
CA ARG A 27 -19.43 -5.82 6.65
C ARG A 27 -19.89 -7.23 6.29
N LYS A 28 -18.96 -8.16 6.07
CA LYS A 28 -19.22 -9.52 5.58
C LYS A 28 -18.63 -10.62 6.46
N ALA A 29 -17.76 -10.27 7.40
CA ALA A 29 -17.02 -11.22 8.22
C ALA A 29 -16.66 -10.66 9.60
N GLU A 30 -16.36 -11.56 10.54
CA GLU A 30 -15.63 -11.19 11.76
C GLU A 30 -14.16 -10.97 11.38
N VAL A 31 -13.60 -9.80 11.72
CA VAL A 31 -12.27 -9.40 11.29
C VAL A 31 -11.35 -9.16 12.48
N MET A 32 -10.21 -9.86 12.50
CA MET A 32 -9.10 -9.54 13.39
C MET A 32 -8.03 -8.78 12.62
N CYS A 33 -7.76 -7.54 13.01
CA CYS A 33 -6.71 -6.72 12.42
C CYS A 33 -5.44 -6.80 13.27
N ILE A 34 -4.35 -7.31 12.69
CA ILE A 34 -3.02 -7.24 13.28
C ILE A 34 -2.32 -6.03 12.67
N ILE A 35 -2.16 -4.96 13.46
CA ILE A 35 -1.60 -3.69 12.99
C ILE A 35 -0.29 -3.36 13.69
N SER A 36 0.59 -2.60 13.03
CA SER A 36 1.76 -2.03 13.69
C SER A 36 1.36 -1.03 14.80
N THR A 37 2.02 -1.09 15.95
CA THR A 37 1.92 -0.03 16.98
C THR A 37 2.38 1.35 16.49
N TYR A 38 3.05 1.44 15.34
CA TYR A 38 3.59 2.67 14.77
C TYR A 38 2.89 3.07 13.48
N VAL A 39 1.69 2.51 13.22
CA VAL A 39 0.86 2.93 12.10
C VAL A 39 0.41 4.39 12.29
N SER A 40 0.59 5.21 11.26
CA SER A 40 0.37 6.67 11.31
C SER A 40 -1.09 7.06 11.57
N ASN A 41 -2.06 6.30 11.06
CA ASN A 41 -3.48 6.52 11.28
C ASN A 41 -4.05 5.66 12.43
N LYS A 42 -3.25 5.31 13.45
CA LYS A 42 -3.67 4.42 14.55
C LYS A 42 -4.98 4.86 15.21
N HIS A 43 -5.14 6.16 15.46
CA HIS A 43 -6.37 6.69 16.07
C HIS A 43 -7.61 6.30 15.26
N ASN A 44 -7.55 6.39 13.93
CA ASN A 44 -8.65 6.02 13.04
C ASN A 44 -8.97 4.51 13.13
N TRP A 45 -7.95 3.66 13.28
CA TRP A 45 -8.14 2.22 13.48
C TRP A 45 -8.86 1.92 14.79
N LEU A 46 -8.38 2.49 15.91
CA LEU A 46 -8.92 2.23 17.24
C LEU A 46 -10.35 2.78 17.38
N SER A 47 -10.56 4.04 16.99
CA SER A 47 -11.89 4.68 17.01
C SER A 47 -12.90 3.92 16.14
N TRP A 48 -12.47 3.42 14.98
CA TRP A 48 -13.33 2.58 14.15
C TRP A 48 -13.68 1.26 14.85
N ALA A 49 -12.70 0.56 15.42
CA ALA A 49 -12.94 -0.75 16.07
C ALA A 49 -13.80 -0.65 17.33
N GLU A 50 -13.68 0.42 18.11
CA GLU A 50 -14.54 0.68 19.28
C GLU A 50 -16.03 0.68 18.92
N ASN A 51 -16.37 1.14 17.71
CA ASN A 51 -17.73 1.20 17.20
C ASN A 51 -18.16 -0.04 16.40
N ASN A 52 -17.32 -1.08 16.30
CA ASN A 52 -17.57 -2.25 15.46
C ASN A 52 -17.29 -3.56 16.21
N ILE A 53 -18.34 -4.16 16.79
CA ILE A 53 -18.27 -5.40 17.61
C ILE A 53 -17.67 -6.58 16.83
N SER A 54 -17.83 -6.63 15.50
CA SER A 54 -17.26 -7.68 14.65
C SER A 54 -15.75 -7.53 14.40
N VAL A 55 -15.11 -6.50 14.95
CA VAL A 55 -13.70 -6.18 14.72
C VAL A 55 -12.89 -6.31 16.01
N LYS A 56 -11.75 -6.98 15.90
CA LYS A 56 -10.76 -7.10 16.98
C LYS A 56 -9.44 -6.54 16.49
N ILE A 57 -8.87 -5.58 17.22
CA ILE A 57 -7.53 -5.05 16.92
C ILE A 57 -6.51 -5.68 17.87
N LYS A 58 -5.41 -6.17 17.30
CA LYS A 58 -4.22 -6.57 18.02
C LYS A 58 -3.03 -5.79 17.47
N GLU A 59 -2.38 -5.03 18.35
CA GLU A 59 -1.18 -4.31 17.98
C GLU A 59 0.06 -5.21 18.09
N LEU A 60 0.95 -5.09 17.09
CA LEU A 60 2.27 -5.71 17.07
C LEU A 60 3.33 -4.61 17.14
N LYS A 61 4.19 -4.66 18.17
CA LYS A 61 5.32 -3.73 18.32
C LYS A 61 6.33 -3.97 17.20
N THR A 62 6.24 -3.21 16.11
CA THR A 62 7.17 -3.34 14.99
C THR A 62 8.52 -2.67 15.29
N TYR A 63 8.90 -1.66 14.53
CA TYR A 63 10.20 -1.00 14.63
C TYR A 63 10.05 0.49 14.35
N ASN A 64 10.94 1.29 14.95
CA ASN A 64 11.05 2.72 14.73
C ASN A 64 12.19 3.07 13.77
N SER A 65 13.26 2.27 13.74
CA SER A 65 14.43 2.47 12.86
C SER A 65 14.80 1.23 12.01
N ILE A 66 15.69 1.40 11.04
CA ILE A 66 16.23 0.30 10.21
C ILE A 66 17.08 -0.66 11.07
N THR A 67 17.89 -0.13 11.99
CA THR A 67 18.69 -0.96 12.91
C THR A 67 17.80 -1.80 13.81
N GLU A 68 16.72 -1.22 14.32
CA GLU A 68 15.73 -1.92 15.12
C GLU A 68 14.96 -2.96 14.30
N PHE A 69 14.65 -2.68 13.03
CA PHE A 69 14.04 -3.65 12.13
C PHE A 69 14.91 -4.90 12.00
N ILE A 70 16.21 -4.76 11.74
CA ILE A 70 17.13 -5.89 11.60
C ILE A 70 17.17 -6.69 12.91
N LEU A 71 17.43 -6.01 14.04
CA LEU A 71 17.52 -6.66 15.35
C LEU A 71 16.23 -7.38 15.75
N LYS A 72 15.06 -6.78 15.50
CA LYS A 72 13.76 -7.37 15.82
C LYS A 72 13.34 -8.46 14.84
N SER A 73 13.84 -8.45 13.61
CA SER A 73 13.58 -9.52 12.64
C SER A 73 14.06 -10.88 13.15
N PHE A 74 15.16 -10.92 13.92
CA PHE A 74 15.68 -12.15 14.54
C PHE A 74 15.06 -12.47 15.91
N LYS A 75 14.25 -11.58 16.49
CA LYS A 75 13.59 -11.81 17.78
C LYS A 75 12.26 -12.55 17.58
N PHE A 76 12.35 -13.85 17.33
CA PHE A 76 11.21 -14.72 17.01
C PHE A 76 10.05 -14.62 18.02
N PHE A 77 10.36 -14.39 19.31
CA PHE A 77 9.38 -14.20 20.37
C PHE A 77 8.41 -13.02 20.15
N LEU A 78 8.81 -11.99 19.37
CA LEU A 78 7.94 -10.87 19.03
C LEU A 78 6.74 -11.29 18.18
N TYR A 79 6.90 -12.35 17.37
CA TYR A 79 5.86 -12.87 16.49
C TYR A 79 5.00 -13.92 17.18
N LEU A 80 5.55 -14.65 18.15
CA LEU A 80 4.88 -15.77 18.80
C LEU A 80 3.52 -15.41 19.40
N ASP A 81 3.41 -14.27 20.06
CA ASP A 81 2.13 -13.82 20.62
C ASP A 81 1.09 -13.55 19.52
N SER A 82 1.51 -12.93 18.42
CA SER A 82 0.63 -12.66 17.27
C SER A 82 0.24 -13.96 16.56
N ILE A 83 1.18 -14.88 16.33
CA ILE A 83 0.93 -16.21 15.76
C ILE A 83 -0.06 -16.99 16.63
N ARG A 84 0.14 -17.01 17.96
CA ARG A 84 -0.78 -17.68 18.89
C ARG A 84 -2.17 -17.03 18.86
N THR A 85 -2.23 -15.70 18.81
CA THR A 85 -3.49 -14.95 18.74
C THR A 85 -4.24 -15.27 17.45
N ILE A 86 -3.56 -15.24 16.29
CA ILE A 86 -4.10 -15.63 14.99
C ILE A 86 -4.61 -17.07 15.03
N ASN A 87 -3.81 -18.00 15.54
CA ASN A 87 -4.18 -19.43 15.60
C ASN A 87 -5.37 -19.71 16.53
N ARG A 88 -5.50 -18.97 17.64
CA ARG A 88 -6.68 -19.05 18.53
C ARG A 88 -7.93 -18.44 17.90
N PHE A 89 -7.77 -17.38 17.13
CA PHE A 89 -8.88 -16.78 16.39
C PHE A 89 -9.45 -17.76 15.34
N ALA A 90 -8.60 -18.67 14.84
CA ALA A 90 -8.93 -19.69 13.84
C ALA A 90 -9.55 -19.07 12.57
N PRO A 91 -8.79 -18.23 11.83
CA PRO A 91 -9.30 -17.60 10.63
C PRO A 91 -9.50 -18.59 9.50
N ASP A 92 -10.51 -18.33 8.68
CA ASP A 92 -10.73 -18.99 7.40
C ASP A 92 -9.79 -18.43 6.32
N MET A 93 -9.34 -17.17 6.49
CA MET A 93 -8.47 -16.46 5.55
C MET A 93 -7.52 -15.49 6.28
N ILE A 94 -6.27 -15.41 5.84
CA ILE A 94 -5.35 -14.32 6.17
C ILE A 94 -5.19 -13.43 4.94
N TYR A 95 -5.46 -12.14 5.08
CA TYR A 95 -5.34 -11.15 4.03
C TYR A 95 -4.30 -10.09 4.37
N SER A 96 -3.36 -9.87 3.45
CA SER A 96 -2.35 -8.80 3.50
C SER A 96 -2.68 -7.75 2.42
N PRO A 97 -3.18 -6.55 2.80
CA PRO A 97 -3.50 -5.49 1.84
C PRO A 97 -2.26 -4.75 1.31
N MET A 98 -1.13 -4.87 2.02
CA MET A 98 0.15 -4.28 1.67
C MET A 98 1.25 -5.23 2.14
N SER A 99 2.15 -5.61 1.26
CA SER A 99 3.23 -6.54 1.60
C SER A 99 4.16 -5.97 2.66
N HIS A 100 4.58 -6.80 3.61
CA HIS A 100 5.54 -6.41 4.64
C HIS A 100 6.53 -7.55 4.94
N PRO A 101 7.83 -7.28 5.22
CA PRO A 101 8.83 -8.34 5.35
C PRO A 101 8.55 -9.34 6.47
N TRP A 102 7.95 -8.86 7.56
CA TRP A 102 7.64 -9.68 8.72
C TRP A 102 6.51 -10.68 8.50
N GLU A 103 5.73 -10.54 7.44
CA GLU A 103 4.70 -11.52 7.08
C GLU A 103 5.32 -12.91 6.85
N ARG A 104 6.54 -12.96 6.32
CA ARG A 104 7.31 -14.19 6.13
C ARG A 104 7.65 -14.91 7.43
N PHE A 105 7.73 -14.20 8.56
CA PHE A 105 7.99 -14.76 9.87
C PHE A 105 6.72 -15.08 10.67
N ILE A 106 5.54 -14.67 10.17
CA ILE A 106 4.25 -14.85 10.86
C ILE A 106 3.41 -15.90 10.13
N ILE A 107 3.16 -15.70 8.84
CA ILE A 107 2.17 -16.45 8.07
C ILE A 107 2.48 -17.96 7.98
N PRO A 108 3.72 -18.41 7.74
CA PRO A 108 4.03 -19.85 7.69
C PRO A 108 3.72 -20.62 8.98
N TYR A 109 3.62 -19.93 10.11
CA TYR A 109 3.33 -20.53 11.42
C TYR A 109 1.84 -20.39 11.81
N CYS A 110 1.03 -19.79 10.93
CA CYS A 110 -0.41 -19.66 11.14
C CYS A 110 -1.15 -20.89 10.60
N LYS A 111 -2.12 -21.41 11.35
CA LYS A 111 -2.98 -22.54 11.00
C LYS A 111 -4.11 -22.10 10.05
N CYS A 112 -3.76 -21.52 8.91
CA CYS A 112 -4.70 -21.05 7.89
C CYS A 112 -4.13 -21.34 6.50
N LYS A 113 -4.88 -22.10 5.69
CA LYS A 113 -4.43 -22.48 4.34
C LYS A 113 -4.64 -21.37 3.33
N LEU A 114 -5.73 -20.62 3.44
CA LEU A 114 -6.05 -19.56 2.48
C LEU A 114 -5.36 -18.25 2.89
N THR A 115 -4.37 -17.87 2.11
CA THR A 115 -3.62 -16.62 2.29
C THR A 115 -3.74 -15.76 1.04
N VAL A 116 -4.13 -14.51 1.20
CA VAL A 116 -4.38 -13.57 0.10
C VAL A 116 -3.47 -12.35 0.29
N GLN A 117 -2.78 -11.94 -0.77
CA GLN A 117 -1.89 -10.77 -0.72
C GLN A 117 -2.22 -9.80 -1.87
N THR A 118 -2.39 -8.53 -1.55
CA THR A 118 -2.44 -7.47 -2.57
C THR A 118 -1.04 -7.01 -2.94
N ILE A 119 -0.75 -7.01 -4.24
CA ILE A 119 0.52 -6.54 -4.80
C ILE A 119 0.29 -5.19 -5.46
N HIS A 120 0.94 -4.16 -4.93
CA HIS A 120 0.88 -2.80 -5.48
C HIS A 120 1.87 -2.62 -6.63
N ASP A 121 3.08 -3.15 -6.48
CA ASP A 121 4.14 -3.08 -7.49
C ASP A 121 4.44 -4.49 -8.03
N VAL A 122 3.78 -4.87 -9.13
CA VAL A 122 3.94 -6.22 -9.71
C VAL A 122 5.28 -6.38 -10.44
N VAL A 123 5.78 -5.29 -11.01
CA VAL A 123 7.05 -5.21 -11.74
C VAL A 123 7.92 -4.15 -11.06
N LEU A 124 9.20 -4.46 -10.88
CA LEU A 124 10.18 -3.48 -10.40
C LEU A 124 10.37 -2.40 -11.46
N HIS A 125 10.43 -1.14 -11.05
CA HIS A 125 10.63 -0.05 -12.01
C HIS A 125 12.08 -0.06 -12.53
N GLU A 126 12.29 0.49 -13.73
CA GLU A 126 13.63 0.60 -14.32
C GLU A 126 14.61 1.31 -13.38
N GLY A 127 15.81 0.74 -13.21
CA GLY A 127 16.82 1.19 -12.24
C GLY A 127 16.89 0.35 -10.96
N GLU A 128 15.94 -0.57 -10.74
CA GLU A 128 15.89 -1.39 -9.51
C GLU A 128 16.59 -2.76 -9.62
N ASN A 129 17.54 -2.98 -10.53
CA ASN A 129 18.19 -4.29 -10.74
C ASN A 129 19.29 -4.69 -9.73
N SER A 130 19.50 -3.89 -8.67
CA SER A 130 20.51 -4.16 -7.66
C SER A 130 20.21 -5.44 -6.84
N PHE A 131 21.25 -6.08 -6.30
CA PHE A 131 21.12 -7.20 -5.36
C PHE A 131 20.18 -6.86 -4.18
N TRP A 132 20.27 -5.64 -3.66
CA TRP A 132 19.44 -5.16 -2.55
C TRP A 132 17.95 -5.11 -2.88
N ASN A 133 17.59 -4.78 -4.12
CA ASN A 133 16.20 -4.77 -4.56
C ASN A 133 15.66 -6.19 -4.76
N LYS A 134 16.49 -7.11 -5.25
CA LYS A 134 16.14 -8.55 -5.32
C LYS A 134 15.93 -9.14 -3.93
N LEU A 135 16.80 -8.81 -2.97
CA LEU A 135 16.67 -9.21 -1.57
C LEU A 135 15.43 -8.58 -0.93
N GLY A 136 15.16 -7.29 -1.20
CA GLY A 136 13.92 -6.61 -0.81
C GLY A 136 12.71 -7.39 -1.31
N ARG A 137 12.63 -7.67 -2.62
CA ARG A 137 11.54 -8.45 -3.21
C ARG A 137 11.35 -9.82 -2.56
N PHE A 138 12.44 -10.52 -2.25
CA PHE A 138 12.39 -11.79 -1.53
C PHE A 138 11.83 -11.63 -0.10
N MET A 139 12.21 -10.56 0.60
CA MET A 139 11.71 -10.27 1.94
C MET A 139 10.23 -9.89 1.94
N PHE A 140 9.77 -9.10 0.97
CA PHE A 140 8.38 -8.67 0.83
C PHE A 140 7.46 -9.72 0.19
N SER A 141 8.01 -10.79 -0.38
CA SER A 141 7.26 -11.88 -1.00
C SER A 141 7.20 -13.09 -0.07
N TYR A 142 6.03 -13.39 0.48
CA TYR A 142 5.73 -14.70 1.06
C TYR A 142 4.87 -15.51 0.08
N LYS A 143 4.85 -16.84 0.22
CA LYS A 143 4.01 -17.70 -0.63
C LYS A 143 2.55 -17.56 -0.21
N SER A 144 1.85 -16.59 -0.79
CA SER A 144 0.39 -16.48 -0.69
C SER A 144 -0.30 -17.49 -1.61
N THR A 145 -1.49 -17.93 -1.21
CA THR A 145 -2.34 -18.84 -2.01
C THR A 145 -2.99 -18.10 -3.16
N LYS A 146 -3.40 -16.85 -2.93
CA LYS A 146 -3.97 -15.96 -3.95
C LYS A 146 -3.33 -14.58 -3.92
N LYS A 147 -3.34 -13.91 -5.07
CA LYS A 147 -2.83 -12.55 -5.23
C LYS A 147 -3.90 -11.63 -5.78
N VAL A 148 -4.06 -10.48 -5.15
CA VAL A 148 -4.85 -9.38 -5.68
C VAL A 148 -3.92 -8.44 -6.44
N ILE A 149 -4.23 -8.16 -7.70
CA ILE A 149 -3.57 -7.13 -8.50
C ILE A 149 -4.54 -5.98 -8.78
N LEU A 150 -3.99 -4.77 -8.83
CA LEU A 150 -4.77 -3.53 -8.96
C LEU A 150 -5.07 -3.17 -10.42
N SER A 151 -4.50 -3.89 -11.38
CA SER A 151 -4.72 -3.71 -12.81
C SER A 151 -4.64 -5.03 -13.54
N ASN A 152 -5.54 -5.24 -14.51
CA ASN A 152 -5.53 -6.42 -15.37
C ASN A 152 -4.26 -6.51 -16.25
N SER A 153 -3.56 -5.39 -16.47
CA SER A 153 -2.32 -5.35 -17.26
C SER A 153 -1.23 -6.29 -16.75
N PHE A 154 -1.25 -6.63 -15.46
CA PHE A 154 -0.24 -7.49 -14.84
C PHE A 154 -0.66 -8.97 -14.73
N LYS A 155 -1.88 -9.32 -15.15
CA LYS A 155 -2.41 -10.69 -15.03
C LYS A 155 -1.55 -11.69 -15.81
N ASN A 156 -1.34 -11.45 -17.10
CA ASN A 156 -0.52 -12.30 -17.96
C ASN A 156 0.93 -12.39 -17.47
N TYR A 157 1.47 -11.29 -16.90
CA TYR A 157 2.80 -11.31 -16.32
C TYR A 157 2.91 -12.31 -15.16
N LEU A 158 1.91 -12.37 -14.27
CA LEU A 158 1.89 -13.34 -13.16
C LEU A 158 1.68 -14.78 -13.64
N ILE A 159 0.82 -14.99 -14.65
CA ILE A 159 0.62 -16.30 -15.28
C ILE A 159 1.95 -16.81 -15.86
N ASN A 160 2.65 -15.97 -16.62
CA ASN A 160 3.97 -16.30 -17.18
C ASN A 160 5.05 -16.54 -16.12
N LYS A 161 4.83 -16.11 -14.86
CA LYS A 161 5.69 -16.42 -13.71
C LYS A 161 5.27 -17.71 -12.97
N GLY A 162 4.33 -18.47 -13.53
CA GLY A 162 3.91 -19.78 -13.03
C GLY A 162 2.79 -19.72 -11.99
N MET A 163 2.00 -18.66 -11.96
CA MET A 163 0.81 -18.59 -11.10
C MET A 163 -0.44 -19.01 -11.87
N GLU A 164 -1.29 -19.83 -11.23
CA GLU A 164 -2.58 -20.22 -11.78
C GLU A 164 -3.50 -19.01 -11.94
N GLU A 165 -4.24 -18.96 -13.05
CA GLU A 165 -5.15 -17.87 -13.34
C GLU A 165 -6.23 -17.72 -12.25
N SER A 166 -6.74 -18.83 -11.72
CA SER A 166 -7.72 -18.86 -10.64
C SER A 166 -7.23 -18.31 -9.29
N ASP A 167 -5.91 -18.12 -9.15
CA ASP A 167 -5.28 -17.56 -7.96
C ASP A 167 -4.93 -16.07 -8.13
N ILE A 168 -5.19 -15.49 -9.30
CA ILE A 168 -4.99 -14.06 -9.59
C ILE A 168 -6.34 -13.36 -9.60
N LEU A 169 -6.56 -12.50 -8.61
CA LEU A 169 -7.76 -11.68 -8.47
C LEU A 169 -7.45 -10.26 -8.94
N VAL A 170 -8.25 -9.71 -9.85
CA VAL A 170 -8.12 -8.31 -10.27
C VAL A 170 -9.12 -7.48 -9.48
N ILE A 171 -8.63 -6.66 -8.55
CA ILE A 171 -9.46 -5.73 -7.77
C ILE A 171 -8.81 -4.35 -7.90
N PRO A 172 -9.35 -3.47 -8.76
CA PRO A 172 -8.82 -2.13 -8.94
C PRO A 172 -8.74 -1.35 -7.63
N HIS A 173 -7.74 -0.48 -7.52
CA HIS A 173 -7.56 0.35 -6.33
C HIS A 173 -8.73 1.35 -6.23
N ALA A 174 -9.49 1.27 -5.13
CA ALA A 174 -10.57 2.22 -4.86
C ALA A 174 -10.03 3.61 -4.48
N VAL A 175 -10.81 4.66 -4.74
CA VAL A 175 -10.48 6.01 -4.27
C VAL A 175 -10.65 6.06 -2.74
N PHE A 176 -9.68 6.62 -2.00
CA PHE A 176 -9.82 6.79 -0.56
C PHE A 176 -10.93 7.78 -0.26
N LYS A 177 -11.78 7.45 0.73
CA LYS A 177 -12.89 8.31 1.12
C LYS A 177 -12.45 9.70 1.61
N GLY A 178 -11.24 9.81 2.14
CA GLY A 178 -10.66 11.12 2.53
C GLY A 178 -10.38 12.07 1.38
N TYR A 179 -10.49 11.63 0.11
CA TYR A 179 -10.40 12.51 -1.07
C TYR A 179 -11.76 13.07 -1.50
N TYR A 180 -12.88 12.63 -0.94
CA TYR A 180 -14.14 13.34 -1.14
C TYR A 180 -14.02 14.69 -0.43
N LEU A 181 -14.03 15.73 -1.24
CA LEU A 181 -13.78 17.11 -0.85
C LEU A 181 -14.76 17.56 0.25
N SER A 182 -14.30 18.43 1.13
CA SER A 182 -15.17 19.16 2.06
C SER A 182 -16.25 19.92 1.29
N GLU A 183 -17.42 20.10 1.88
CA GLU A 183 -18.53 20.89 1.30
C GLU A 183 -18.14 22.36 0.97
N ASN A 184 -16.98 22.83 1.44
CA ASN A 184 -16.46 24.19 1.24
C ASN A 184 -15.44 24.30 0.09
N ILE A 185 -15.67 23.66 -1.05
CA ILE A 185 -14.86 23.97 -2.25
C ILE A 185 -15.28 25.35 -2.73
N ILE A 186 -14.35 26.30 -2.71
CA ILE A 186 -14.53 27.55 -3.44
C ILE A 186 -14.22 27.24 -4.90
N GLU A 187 -15.26 27.12 -5.71
CA GLU A 187 -15.12 26.99 -7.15
C GLU A 187 -14.63 28.33 -7.73
N ASP A 188 -13.33 28.39 -8.04
CA ASP A 188 -12.74 29.54 -8.70
C ASP A 188 -12.84 29.40 -10.23
N TYR A 189 -13.93 29.96 -10.77
CA TYR A 189 -14.17 30.05 -12.22
C TYR A 189 -13.34 31.13 -12.92
N THR A 190 -12.36 31.75 -12.25
CA THR A 190 -11.49 32.77 -12.86
C THR A 190 -10.09 32.24 -13.15
N CYS A 191 -9.71 31.12 -12.53
CA CYS A 191 -8.42 30.46 -12.75
C CYS A 191 -8.49 29.40 -13.88
N TYR A 192 -8.22 29.83 -15.11
CA TYR A 192 -8.11 28.93 -16.27
C TYR A 192 -6.67 28.45 -16.53
N ASN A 193 -6.54 27.39 -17.34
CA ASN A 193 -5.25 26.86 -17.84
C ASN A 193 -4.25 26.53 -16.72
N ARG A 194 -4.73 25.81 -15.68
CA ARG A 194 -3.91 25.32 -14.57
C ARG A 194 -3.68 23.83 -14.72
N PHE A 195 -2.42 23.43 -14.69
CA PHE A 195 -1.97 22.05 -14.72
C PHE A 195 -1.38 21.70 -13.37
N LEU A 196 -1.63 20.48 -12.89
CA LEU A 196 -1.09 19.99 -11.62
C LEU A 196 -0.35 18.68 -11.85
N PHE A 197 0.93 18.68 -11.50
CA PHE A 197 1.67 17.45 -11.25
C PHE A 197 1.65 17.18 -9.74
N PHE A 198 1.09 16.05 -9.33
CA PHE A 198 0.97 15.69 -7.91
C PHE A 198 1.68 14.36 -7.58
N GLY A 199 2.52 14.39 -6.55
CA GLY A 199 3.19 13.23 -5.97
C GLY A 199 4.72 13.27 -6.07
N ARG A 200 5.38 12.16 -5.70
CA ARG A 200 6.85 12.07 -5.67
C ARG A 200 7.49 12.47 -6.99
N ILE A 201 8.54 13.29 -6.93
CA ILE A 201 9.32 13.71 -8.10
C ILE A 201 10.43 12.69 -8.32
N ILE A 202 10.17 11.74 -9.22
CA ILE A 202 11.05 10.63 -9.58
C ILE A 202 10.91 10.36 -11.08
N LYS A 203 12.00 9.95 -11.74
CA LYS A 203 12.10 9.88 -13.21
C LYS A 203 10.91 9.19 -13.88
N TYR A 204 10.50 8.02 -13.38
CA TYR A 204 9.41 7.25 -14.00
C TYR A 204 8.06 7.96 -13.99
N LYS A 205 7.85 8.98 -13.14
CA LYS A 205 6.61 9.77 -13.14
C LYS A 205 6.52 10.76 -14.30
N GLY A 206 7.57 10.91 -15.11
CA GLY A 206 7.51 11.63 -16.38
C GLY A 206 7.35 13.14 -16.23
N LEU A 207 7.94 13.75 -15.19
CA LEU A 207 7.93 15.21 -15.05
C LEU A 207 8.60 15.89 -16.26
N GLU A 208 9.67 15.28 -16.82
CA GLU A 208 10.30 15.74 -18.07
C GLU A 208 9.30 15.82 -19.23
N VAL A 209 8.45 14.81 -19.39
CA VAL A 209 7.45 14.75 -20.47
C VAL A 209 6.43 15.87 -20.31
N LEU A 210 5.98 16.11 -19.07
CA LEU A 210 5.06 17.20 -18.78
C LEU A 210 5.69 18.57 -19.02
N LEU A 211 6.94 18.79 -18.62
CA LEU A 211 7.65 20.05 -18.82
C LEU A 211 7.88 20.36 -20.30
N GLU A 212 8.26 19.36 -21.11
CA GLU A 212 8.36 19.53 -22.57
C GLU A 212 7.01 19.88 -23.20
N ALA A 213 5.92 19.21 -22.78
CA ALA A 213 4.58 19.55 -23.24
C ALA A 213 4.17 20.98 -22.86
N MET A 214 4.56 21.43 -21.66
CA MET A 214 4.29 22.79 -21.18
C MET A 214 4.95 23.87 -22.03
N LYS A 215 6.12 23.62 -22.65
CA LYS A 215 6.73 24.58 -23.58
C LYS A 215 5.81 24.89 -24.77
N GLY A 216 5.20 23.85 -25.34
CA GLY A 216 4.24 24.01 -26.43
C GLY A 216 2.93 24.67 -25.98
N ILE A 217 2.47 24.37 -24.76
CA ILE A 217 1.28 25.00 -24.18
C ILE A 217 1.53 26.50 -23.94
N ALA A 218 2.69 26.87 -23.39
CA ALA A 218 3.04 28.26 -23.09
C ALA A 218 3.08 29.15 -24.35
N GLN A 219 3.47 28.60 -25.51
CA GLN A 219 3.43 29.32 -26.79
C GLN A 219 2.00 29.69 -27.23
N LYS A 220 1.02 28.83 -26.95
CA LYS A 220 -0.38 29.03 -27.35
C LYS A 220 -1.23 29.69 -26.27
N ALA A 221 -0.86 29.50 -25.00
CA ALA A 221 -1.54 30.03 -23.83
C ALA A 221 -0.49 30.55 -22.83
N PRO A 222 0.04 31.78 -23.02
CA PRO A 222 1.09 32.34 -22.16
C PRO A 222 0.70 32.47 -20.68
N GLY A 223 -0.60 32.51 -20.38
CA GLY A 223 -1.13 32.54 -19.01
C GLY A 223 -1.28 31.17 -18.33
N ALA A 224 -0.91 30.07 -19.01
CA ALA A 224 -0.96 28.74 -18.45
C ALA A 224 0.04 28.59 -17.29
N LYS A 225 -0.36 27.91 -16.22
CA LYS A 225 0.53 27.64 -15.08
C LYS A 225 0.57 26.16 -14.78
N LEU A 226 1.77 25.63 -14.55
CA LEU A 226 2.01 24.30 -14.00
C LEU A 226 2.35 24.43 -12.51
N VAL A 227 1.62 23.69 -11.68
CA VAL A 227 1.95 23.50 -10.26
C VAL A 227 2.57 22.11 -10.10
N ILE A 228 3.76 22.05 -9.52
CA ILE A 228 4.43 20.79 -9.18
C ILE A 228 4.37 20.63 -7.66
N ALA A 229 3.53 19.72 -7.19
CA ALA A 229 3.26 19.51 -5.78
C ALA A 229 3.69 18.10 -5.33
N GLY A 230 4.82 18.02 -4.64
CA GLY A 230 5.33 16.78 -4.08
C GLY A 230 6.78 16.85 -3.66
N ASN A 231 7.32 15.73 -3.21
CA ASN A 231 8.68 15.62 -2.69
C ASN A 231 9.59 14.84 -3.65
N GLY A 232 10.81 15.31 -3.85
CA GLY A 232 11.86 14.64 -4.64
C GLY A 232 12.87 15.65 -5.19
N ASP A 233 13.87 15.15 -5.91
CA ASP A 233 14.93 15.99 -6.47
C ASP A 233 14.46 16.66 -7.77
N ILE A 234 14.41 17.99 -7.75
CA ILE A 234 14.04 18.81 -8.91
C ILE A 234 15.25 19.22 -9.75
N THR A 235 16.47 19.04 -9.23
CA THR A 235 17.73 19.48 -9.88
C THR A 235 17.83 19.03 -11.34
N PRO A 236 17.47 17.78 -11.73
CA PRO A 236 17.55 17.34 -13.13
C PRO A 236 16.64 18.11 -14.10
N TYR A 237 15.65 18.85 -13.60
CA TYR A 237 14.64 19.53 -14.41
C TYR A 237 14.79 21.06 -14.39
N GLN A 238 15.79 21.61 -13.70
CA GLN A 238 15.97 23.06 -13.54
C GLN A 238 16.08 23.82 -14.87
N THR A 239 16.65 23.21 -15.91
CA THR A 239 16.78 23.83 -17.23
C THR A 239 15.47 23.82 -18.05
N MET A 240 14.44 23.14 -17.55
CA MET A 240 13.14 22.97 -18.22
C MET A 240 12.01 23.77 -17.55
N ILE A 241 12.26 24.34 -16.37
CA ILE A 241 11.33 25.16 -15.58
C ILE A 241 11.59 26.63 -15.88
#